data_AF-A0A5E4IC85-F1
#
_entry.id   AF-A0A5E4IC85-F1
#
_cell.length_a   1.000
_cell.length_b   1.000
_cell.length_c   1.000
_cell.angle_alpha   90.00
_cell.angle_beta   90.00
_cell.angle_gamma   90.00
#
_symmetry.space_group_name_H-M   'P 1'
#
loop_
_entity.id
_entity.type
_entity.pdbx_description
1 polymer ?
#
loop_
_entity_poly.entity_id
_entity_poly.type
_entity_poly.pdbx_seq_one_letter_code
_entity_poly.pdbx_strand_id
1 'polypeptide(L)'
;MKKQILIIGIITLLVCIRLSGCNRISPSYIAEKNKFVGTWIYLVPSGNGSNYSFTYYFFSNGTFCFNKTGLITNGTFDIIDGNLFLTYNANGTKQYVDCSYMFSENNTKLTINRALYTRQ
;
A
#
# COMPACT_ATOMS: atom_id res chain seq x y z
N MET A 1 -22.20 29.14 -42.20
CA MET A 1 -21.91 27.74 -41.78
C MET A 1 -20.53 27.54 -41.12
N LYS A 2 -19.51 28.39 -41.37
CA LYS A 2 -18.14 28.20 -40.82
C LYS A 2 -18.00 28.47 -39.30
N LYS A 3 -18.82 29.37 -38.73
CA LYS A 3 -18.73 29.75 -37.30
C LYS A 3 -19.26 28.69 -36.33
N GLN A 4 -20.21 27.86 -36.76
CA GLN A 4 -20.83 26.83 -35.91
C GLN A 4 -19.91 25.62 -35.68
N ILE A 5 -19.06 25.27 -36.66
CA ILE A 5 -18.13 24.14 -36.55
C ILE A 5 -17.04 24.42 -35.50
N LEU A 6 -16.60 25.68 -35.39
CA LEU A 6 -15.55 26.10 -34.44
C LEU A 6 -16.01 25.97 -32.98
N ILE A 7 -17.28 26.26 -32.71
CA ILE A 7 -17.87 26.20 -31.36
C ILE A 7 -18.00 24.73 -30.91
N ILE A 8 -18.42 23.84 -31.82
CA ILE A 8 -18.55 22.41 -31.55
C ILE A 8 -17.19 21.79 -31.21
N GLY A 9 -16.13 22.15 -31.94
CA GLY A 9 -14.77 21.65 -31.69
C GLY A 9 -14.18 22.06 -30.34
N ILE A 10 -14.50 23.26 -29.85
CA ILE A 10 -14.05 23.73 -28.53
C ILE A 10 -14.78 22.98 -27.41
N ILE A 11 -16.08 22.71 -27.58
CA ILE A 11 -16.88 21.99 -26.59
C ILE A 11 -16.43 20.52 -26.47
N THR A 12 -16.15 19.84 -27.58
CA THR A 12 -15.62 18.45 -27.53
C THR A 12 -14.23 18.39 -26.92
N LEU A 13 -13.36 19.37 -27.18
CA LEU A 13 -12.03 19.43 -26.57
C LEU A 13 -12.10 19.61 -25.03
N LEU A 14 -13.04 20.43 -24.55
CA LEU A 14 -13.27 20.65 -23.11
C LEU A 14 -13.79 19.41 -22.36
N VAL A 15 -14.57 18.56 -23.03
CA VAL A 15 -15.03 17.27 -22.46
C VAL A 15 -13.88 16.27 -22.35
N CYS A 16 -12.94 16.25 -23.30
CA CYS A 16 -11.78 15.37 -23.26
C CYS A 16 -10.84 15.68 -22.08
N ILE A 17 -10.63 16.97 -21.76
CA ILE A 17 -9.73 17.37 -20.66
C ILE A 17 -10.36 17.05 -19.29
N ARG A 18 -11.69 17.03 -19.19
CA ARG A 18 -12.42 16.63 -17.97
C ARG A 18 -12.36 15.11 -17.71
N LEU A 19 -12.05 14.29 -18.72
CA LEU A 19 -11.89 12.83 -18.59
C LEU A 19 -10.45 12.40 -18.26
N SER A 20 -9.46 13.26 -18.52
CA SER A 20 -8.06 13.01 -18.13
C SER A 20 -7.80 13.18 -16.63
N GLY A 21 -8.73 13.79 -15.90
CA GLY A 21 -8.67 14.01 -14.45
C GLY A 21 -9.36 12.95 -13.60
N CYS A 22 -9.68 11.78 -14.16
CA CYS A 22 -10.14 10.65 -13.37
C CYS A 22 -8.93 10.11 -12.60
N ASN A 23 -8.75 10.58 -11.35
CA ASN A 23 -7.89 9.97 -10.33
C ASN A 23 -8.41 8.55 -10.06
N ARG A 24 -8.18 7.65 -11.00
CA ARG A 24 -8.50 6.24 -10.90
C ARG A 24 -7.47 5.67 -9.94
N ILE A 25 -7.85 5.54 -8.67
CA ILE A 25 -7.40 4.39 -7.90
C ILE A 25 -7.77 3.19 -8.78
N SER A 26 -6.79 2.68 -9.52
CA SER A 26 -7.04 1.61 -10.48
C SER A 26 -7.70 0.45 -9.72
N PRO A 27 -8.71 -0.23 -10.28
CA PRO A 27 -9.29 -1.42 -9.66
C PRO A 27 -8.22 -2.46 -9.28
N SER A 28 -7.10 -2.48 -10.00
CA SER A 28 -5.90 -3.26 -9.65
C SER A 28 -5.32 -2.91 -8.28
N TYR A 29 -5.27 -1.64 -7.87
CA TYR A 29 -4.73 -1.27 -6.55
C TYR A 29 -5.62 -1.74 -5.40
N ILE A 30 -6.94 -1.77 -5.58
CA ILE A 30 -7.85 -2.32 -4.56
C ILE A 30 -7.64 -3.84 -4.42
N ALA A 31 -7.60 -4.55 -5.54
CA ALA A 31 -7.34 -5.99 -5.55
C ALA A 31 -5.96 -6.33 -4.96
N GLU A 32 -4.96 -5.50 -5.25
CA GLU A 32 -3.60 -5.64 -4.72
C GLU A 32 -3.55 -5.37 -3.21
N LYS A 33 -4.18 -4.29 -2.73
CA LYS A 33 -4.28 -3.96 -1.31
C LYS A 33 -4.91 -5.09 -0.50
N ASN A 34 -5.92 -5.75 -1.05
CA ASN A 34 -6.58 -6.88 -0.40
C ASN A 34 -5.64 -8.09 -0.15
N LYS A 35 -4.57 -8.25 -0.92
CA LYS A 35 -3.57 -9.32 -0.69
C LYS A 35 -2.81 -9.14 0.61
N PHE A 36 -2.66 -7.90 1.10
CA PHE A 36 -1.99 -7.62 2.36
C PHE A 36 -2.81 -8.05 3.58
N VAL A 37 -4.14 -8.03 3.49
CA VAL A 37 -5.01 -8.30 4.64
C VAL A 37 -4.70 -9.66 5.27
N GLY A 38 -4.43 -9.66 6.58
CA GLY A 38 -4.01 -10.84 7.34
C GLY A 38 -2.80 -10.57 8.24
N THR A 39 -2.26 -11.66 8.78
CA THR A 39 -1.11 -11.67 9.68
C THR A 39 0.14 -12.16 8.95
N TRP A 40 1.23 -11.41 9.08
CA TRP A 40 2.49 -11.66 8.40
C TRP A 40 3.63 -11.66 9.41
N ILE A 41 4.35 -12.78 9.51
CA ILE A 41 5.37 -13.01 10.52
C ILE A 41 6.73 -13.10 9.84
N TYR A 42 7.66 -12.26 10.29
CA TYR A 42 9.08 -12.37 9.97
C TYR A 42 9.82 -12.90 11.20
N LEU A 43 10.43 -14.07 11.06
CA LEU A 43 11.28 -14.66 12.09
C LEU A 43 12.70 -14.14 11.90
N VAL A 44 13.25 -13.52 12.94
CA VAL A 44 14.62 -13.03 12.95
C VAL A 44 15.49 -14.05 13.70
N PRO A 45 16.44 -14.70 13.01
CA PRO A 45 17.38 -15.59 13.66
C PRO A 45 18.23 -14.80 14.65
N SER A 46 18.22 -15.20 15.92
CA SER A 46 19.20 -14.72 16.88
C SER A 46 20.29 -15.77 17.01
N GLY A 47 21.56 -15.39 16.81
CA GLY A 47 22.71 -16.27 16.99
C GLY A 47 22.83 -16.87 18.40
N ASN A 48 22.01 -16.40 19.35
CA ASN A 48 21.98 -16.85 20.75
C ASN A 48 20.85 -17.86 21.06
N GLY A 49 20.22 -18.44 20.04
CA GLY A 49 19.22 -19.51 20.20
C GLY A 49 17.79 -19.07 20.51
N SER A 50 17.55 -17.77 20.74
CA SER A 50 16.20 -17.21 20.94
C SER A 50 15.76 -16.39 19.73
N ASN A 51 14.98 -16.98 18.82
CA ASN A 51 14.40 -16.24 17.70
C ASN A 51 13.38 -15.23 18.23
N TYR A 52 13.37 -14.02 17.67
CA TYR A 52 12.29 -13.07 17.87
C TYR A 52 11.53 -12.87 16.55
N SER A 53 10.28 -12.45 16.65
CA SER A 53 9.41 -12.24 15.50
C SER A 53 9.02 -10.78 15.39
N PHE A 54 8.94 -10.30 14.15
CA PHE A 54 8.23 -9.08 13.80
C PHE A 54 6.95 -9.46 13.08
N THR A 55 5.83 -8.89 13.51
CA THR A 55 4.52 -9.24 12.97
C THR A 55 3.80 -8.01 12.45
N TYR A 56 3.38 -8.07 11.19
CA TYR A 56 2.38 -7.14 10.66
C TYR A 56 0.99 -7.76 10.74
N TYR A 57 0.04 -6.98 11.21
CA TYR A 57 -1.39 -7.23 11.06
C TYR A 57 -1.94 -6.16 10.14
N PHE A 58 -2.40 -6.55 8.94
CA PHE A 58 -3.08 -5.64 8.02
C PHE A 58 -4.58 -5.93 8.06
N PHE A 59 -5.37 -4.89 8.31
CA PHE A 59 -6.82 -5.00 8.45
C PHE A 59 -7.51 -4.52 7.17
N SER A 60 -8.67 -5.09 6.87
CA SER A 60 -9.47 -4.75 5.67
C SER A 60 -9.95 -3.30 5.65
N ASN A 61 -9.96 -2.61 6.79
CA ASN A 61 -10.28 -1.18 6.89
C ASN A 61 -9.11 -0.25 6.50
N GLY A 62 -7.98 -0.79 6.03
CA GLY A 62 -6.81 0.00 5.62
C GLY A 62 -5.91 0.43 6.78
N THR A 63 -6.08 -0.14 7.96
CA THR A 63 -5.17 0.06 9.11
C THR A 63 -4.16 -1.09 9.21
N PHE A 64 -3.04 -0.83 9.87
CA PHE A 64 -2.08 -1.85 10.23
C PHE A 64 -1.62 -1.71 11.69
N CYS A 65 -1.19 -2.84 12.26
CA CYS A 65 -0.43 -2.91 13.49
C CYS A 65 0.88 -3.64 13.20
N PHE A 66 2.00 -3.02 13.55
CA PHE A 66 3.32 -3.64 13.52
C PHE A 66 3.76 -3.91 14.95
N ASN A 67 3.94 -5.19 15.27
CA ASN A 67 4.36 -5.66 16.57
C ASN A 67 5.80 -6.19 16.49
N LYS A 68 6.69 -5.60 17.29
CA LYS A 68 8.01 -6.15 17.60
C LYS A 68 8.21 -6.12 19.11
N THR A 69 9.13 -6.93 19.62
CA THR A 69 9.44 -6.96 21.06
C THR A 69 9.67 -5.55 21.62
N GLY A 70 8.83 -5.14 22.57
CA GLY A 70 8.91 -3.85 23.24
C GLY A 70 8.36 -2.64 22.46
N LEU A 71 7.79 -2.81 21.26
CA LEU A 71 7.18 -1.71 20.51
C LEU A 71 6.00 -2.17 19.65
N ILE A 72 4.87 -1.49 19.80
CA ILE A 72 3.70 -1.61 18.92
C ILE A 72 3.51 -0.30 18.17
N THR A 73 3.46 -0.37 16.85
CA THR A 73 3.19 0.77 15.97
C THR A 73 1.89 0.55 15.24
N ASN A 74 0.93 1.47 15.41
CA ASN A 74 -0.34 1.45 14.69
C ASN A 74 -0.37 2.55 13.63
N GLY A 75 -1.05 2.29 12.52
CA GLY A 75 -1.15 3.25 11.44
C GLY A 75 -2.14 2.86 10.36
N THR A 76 -2.05 3.55 9.23
CA THR A 76 -2.79 3.24 8.00
C THR A 76 -1.83 2.82 6.91
N PHE A 77 -2.33 2.02 5.97
CA PHE A 77 -1.55 1.64 4.80
C PHE A 77 -2.35 1.83 3.51
N ASP A 78 -1.63 2.10 2.43
CA ASP A 78 -2.21 2.15 1.09
C ASP A 78 -1.21 1.71 0.01
N ILE A 79 -1.73 1.42 -1.18
CA ILE A 79 -0.91 1.14 -2.35
C ILE A 79 -0.98 2.33 -3.30
N ILE A 80 0.14 3.03 -3.46
CA ILE A 80 0.25 4.23 -4.29
C ILE A 80 1.38 3.98 -5.28
N ASP A 81 1.10 4.16 -6.57
CA ASP A 81 2.06 3.97 -7.66
C ASP A 81 2.79 2.61 -7.64
N GLY A 82 2.13 1.58 -7.12
CA GLY A 82 2.68 0.22 -7.03
C GLY A 82 3.56 -0.04 -5.81
N ASN A 83 3.72 0.92 -4.90
CA ASN A 83 4.44 0.75 -3.64
C ASN A 83 3.51 0.71 -2.43
N LEU A 84 4.00 0.12 -1.33
CA LEU A 84 3.30 0.10 -0.05
C LEU A 84 3.65 1.35 0.75
N PHE A 85 2.66 2.20 1.00
CA PHE A 85 2.81 3.37 1.86
C PHE A 85 2.28 3.08 3.25
N LEU A 86 3.12 3.26 4.27
CA LEU A 86 2.76 3.17 5.68
C LEU A 86 2.73 4.58 6.28
N THR A 87 1.65 4.90 6.99
CA THR A 87 1.50 6.16 7.72
C THR A 87 1.23 5.86 9.18
N TYR A 88 2.04 6.38 10.09
CA TYR A 88 1.90 6.14 11.53
C TYR A 88 2.48 7.31 12.33
N ASN A 89 2.19 7.38 13.62
CA ASN A 89 2.80 8.37 14.50
C ASN A 89 3.99 7.75 15.23
N ALA A 90 5.13 8.43 15.21
CA ALA A 90 6.30 8.09 16.01
C ALA A 90 6.74 9.33 16.79
N ASN A 91 6.84 9.20 18.11
CA ASN A 91 7.28 10.28 19.01
C ASN A 91 6.50 11.61 18.82
N GLY A 92 5.18 11.51 18.63
CA GLY A 92 4.31 12.68 18.43
C GLY A 92 4.32 13.26 17.01
N THR A 93 5.13 12.72 16.09
CA THR A 93 5.23 13.20 14.71
C THR A 93 4.67 12.15 13.74
N LYS A 94 3.86 12.61 12.78
CA LYS A 94 3.32 11.77 11.72
C LYS A 94 4.43 11.42 10.73
N GLN A 95 4.64 10.12 10.54
CA GLN A 95 5.62 9.52 9.62
C GLN A 95 4.91 8.99 8.38
N TYR A 96 5.63 9.06 7.26
CA TYR A 96 5.22 8.48 5.98
C TYR A 96 6.40 7.66 5.46
N VAL A 97 6.17 6.37 5.22
CA VAL A 97 7.22 5.44 4.79
C VAL A 97 6.77 4.77 3.50
N ASP A 98 7.56 4.96 2.46
CA ASP A 98 7.45 4.20 1.21
C ASP A 98 8.24 2.89 1.34
N CYS A 99 7.58 1.78 1.05
CA CYS A 99 8.14 0.45 1.10
C CYS A 99 8.00 -0.24 -0.27
N SER A 100 9.13 -0.73 -0.76
CA SER A 100 9.13 -1.77 -1.80
C SER A 100 8.53 -3.06 -1.24
N TYR A 101 7.72 -3.74 -2.04
CA TYR A 101 7.18 -5.03 -1.65
C TYR A 101 7.06 -6.01 -2.82
N MET A 102 6.95 -7.29 -2.49
CA MET A 102 6.67 -8.35 -3.47
C MET A 102 5.97 -9.53 -2.80
N PHE A 103 4.87 -9.99 -3.39
CA PHE A 103 4.26 -11.27 -3.03
C PHE A 103 4.90 -12.41 -3.80
N SER A 104 5.06 -13.57 -3.15
CA SER A 104 5.52 -14.81 -3.77
C SER A 104 4.76 -16.01 -3.20
N GLU A 105 4.99 -17.19 -3.80
CA GLU A 105 4.37 -18.47 -3.39
C GLU A 105 2.86 -18.36 -3.22
N ASN A 106 2.16 -17.98 -4.29
CA ASN A 106 0.70 -17.81 -4.29
C ASN A 106 0.19 -16.84 -3.20
N ASN A 107 0.95 -15.78 -2.93
CA ASN A 107 0.67 -14.75 -1.91
C ASN A 107 0.69 -15.30 -0.46
N THR A 108 1.45 -16.36 -0.20
CA THR A 108 1.71 -16.85 1.17
C THR A 108 3.00 -16.26 1.76
N LYS A 109 3.84 -15.65 0.91
CA LYS A 109 5.04 -14.91 1.29
C LYS A 109 4.97 -13.47 0.82
N LEU A 110 5.41 -12.56 1.69
CA LEU A 110 5.45 -11.12 1.44
C LEU A 110 6.83 -10.60 1.81
N THR A 111 7.55 -10.05 0.84
CA THR A 111 8.78 -9.31 1.10
C THR A 111 8.44 -7.84 1.26
N ILE A 112 8.86 -7.20 2.35
CA ILE A 112 8.79 -5.73 2.53
C ILE A 112 10.21 -5.24 2.80
N ASN A 113 10.73 -4.34 1.96
CA ASN A 113 12.10 -3.80 2.09
C ASN A 113 13.16 -4.89 2.37
N ARG A 114 13.10 -5.99 1.61
CA ARG A 114 13.97 -7.19 1.70
C ARG A 114 13.74 -8.12 2.90
N ALA A 115 12.89 -7.76 3.87
CA ALA A 115 12.48 -8.68 4.93
C ALA A 115 11.35 -9.59 4.45
N LEU A 116 11.54 -10.90 4.59
CA LEU A 116 10.58 -11.92 4.14
C LEU A 116 9.64 -12.31 5.28
N TYR A 117 8.36 -11.98 5.11
CA TYR A 117 7.28 -12.36 6.01
C TYR A 117 6.50 -13.55 5.44
N THR A 118 6.06 -14.44 6.32
CA THR A 118 5.19 -15.57 5.98
C THR A 118 3.80 -15.32 6.54
N ARG A 119 2.77 -15.63 5.76
CA ARG A 119 1.38 -15.55 6.20
C ARG A 119 1.11 -16.62 7.27
N GLN A 120 0.40 -16.26 8.33
CA GLN A 120 -0.11 -17.20 9.33
C GLN A 120 -1.50 -17.73 8.95
#